data_AF-A0A957C6B5-F1
#
_entry.id   AF-A0A957C6B5-F1
#
_cell.length_a   1.000
_cell.length_b   1.000
_cell.length_c   1.000
_cell.angle_alpha   90.00
_cell.angle_beta   90.00
_cell.angle_gamma   90.00
#
_symmetry.space_group_name_H-M   'P 1'
#
loop_
_entity.id
_entity.type
_entity.pdbx_description
1 polymer ?
#
loop_
_entity_poly.entity_id
_entity_poly.type
_entity_poly.pdbx_seq_one_letter_code
_entity_poly.pdbx_strand_id
1 'polypeptide(L)'
;MNFGFNITRHQVNVMRLYINFMTVDHVVCATIASALEMHEVWYDPNGADYPMQWSELQQRLTWCDGLVYLMSPEAVHSAACQQALYIAQSMQKHVFPVVVKPHTPIPSSLQHIEQVNLSNGVTAEAVQHLLNVIFQAERVSSPNPNRTLVPH
;
A
#
# COMPACT_ATOMS: atom_id res chain seq x y z
N MET A 1 1.59 39.45 27.70
CA MET A 1 1.94 38.02 27.69
C MET A 1 1.61 37.45 26.33
N ASN A 2 2.60 37.01 25.55
CA ASN A 2 2.37 36.29 24.28
C ASN A 2 2.48 34.80 24.57
N PHE A 3 1.35 34.07 24.50
CA PHE A 3 1.36 32.62 24.47
C PHE A 3 1.65 32.17 23.03
N GLY A 4 2.93 32.07 22.70
CA GLY A 4 3.37 31.39 21.49
C GLY A 4 3.16 29.88 21.66
N PHE A 5 2.05 29.35 21.15
CA PHE A 5 1.92 27.92 20.93
C PHE A 5 2.89 27.52 19.83
N ASN A 6 4.08 27.05 20.21
CA ASN A 6 4.95 26.28 19.32
C ASN A 6 4.29 24.92 19.10
N ILE A 7 3.40 24.85 18.12
CA ILE A 7 2.94 23.57 17.60
C ILE A 7 4.06 23.11 16.67
N THR A 8 4.96 22.28 17.17
CA THR A 8 5.93 21.57 16.34
C THR A 8 5.13 20.82 15.29
N ARG A 9 5.18 21.27 14.02
CA ARG A 9 4.64 20.49 12.90
C ARG A 9 5.33 19.14 12.96
N HIS A 10 4.64 18.12 13.45
CA HIS A 10 5.07 16.74 13.23
C HIS A 10 5.04 16.58 11.71
N GLN A 11 6.21 16.47 11.12
CA GLN A 11 6.36 16.23 9.70
C GLN A 11 5.76 14.84 9.43
N VAL A 12 4.52 14.79 8.94
CA VAL A 12 3.90 13.54 8.48
C VAL A 12 4.74 13.09 7.30
N ASN A 13 5.30 11.88 7.39
CA ASN A 13 6.22 11.40 6.39
C ASN A 13 5.40 10.78 5.26
N VAL A 14 5.15 11.54 4.20
CA VAL A 14 4.37 11.06 3.06
C VAL A 14 5.09 9.87 2.40
N MET A 15 4.41 8.72 2.26
CA MET A 15 4.87 7.58 1.48
C MET A 15 4.31 7.59 0.06
N ARG A 16 5.07 7.01 -0.87
CA ARG A 16 4.55 6.59 -2.17
C ARG A 16 4.07 5.15 -2.07
N LEU A 17 2.79 4.92 -2.33
CA LEU A 17 2.15 3.62 -2.15
C LEU A 17 1.65 3.10 -3.49
N TYR A 18 1.98 1.85 -3.79
CA TYR A 18 1.38 1.12 -4.91
C TYR A 18 0.33 0.14 -4.36
N ILE A 19 -0.93 0.25 -4.81
CA ILE A 19 -1.97 -0.74 -4.51
C ILE A 19 -2.00 -1.80 -5.62
N ASN A 20 -1.64 -3.04 -5.26
CA ASN A 20 -1.71 -4.22 -6.13
C ASN A 20 -2.99 -5.01 -5.84
N PHE A 21 -3.82 -5.21 -6.87
CA PHE A 21 -5.16 -5.77 -6.75
C PHE A 21 -5.65 -6.40 -8.06
N MET A 22 -6.68 -7.25 -7.99
CA MET A 22 -7.42 -7.76 -9.16
C MET A 22 -8.60 -6.86 -9.49
N THR A 23 -9.08 -6.84 -10.73
CA THR A 23 -10.18 -5.93 -11.14
C THR A 23 -11.47 -6.14 -10.33
N VAL A 24 -11.71 -7.37 -9.87
CA VAL A 24 -12.83 -7.70 -8.98
C VAL A 24 -12.81 -6.92 -7.66
N ASP A 25 -11.65 -6.41 -7.24
CA ASP A 25 -11.44 -5.69 -5.98
C ASP A 25 -11.39 -4.16 -6.18
N HIS A 26 -11.72 -3.64 -7.37
CA HIS A 26 -11.57 -2.21 -7.72
C HIS A 26 -12.31 -1.25 -6.78
N VAL A 27 -13.50 -1.61 -6.30
CA VAL A 27 -14.27 -0.78 -5.36
C VAL A 27 -13.50 -0.62 -4.04
N VAL A 28 -12.93 -1.72 -3.54
CA VAL A 28 -12.12 -1.70 -2.31
C VAL A 28 -10.83 -0.93 -2.53
N CYS A 29 -10.16 -1.11 -3.67
CA CYS A 29 -8.98 -0.34 -4.06
C CYS A 29 -9.25 1.17 -4.07
N ALA A 30 -10.31 1.62 -4.75
CA ALA A 30 -10.67 3.03 -4.81
C ALA A 30 -11.01 3.60 -3.41
N THR A 31 -11.69 2.82 -2.57
CA THR A 31 -12.02 3.23 -1.20
C THR A 31 -10.77 3.38 -0.34
N ILE A 32 -9.84 2.42 -0.42
CA ILE A 32 -8.56 2.47 0.28
C ILE A 32 -7.70 3.64 -0.24
N ALA A 33 -7.63 3.85 -1.55
CA ALA A 33 -6.89 4.95 -2.13
C ALA A 33 -7.39 6.31 -1.63
N SER A 34 -8.71 6.48 -1.51
CA SER A 34 -9.32 7.67 -0.90
C SER A 34 -8.96 7.82 0.57
N ALA A 35 -9.01 6.73 1.35
CA ALA A 35 -8.61 6.76 2.76
C ALA A 35 -7.11 7.08 2.97
N LEU A 36 -6.28 6.87 1.95
CA LEU A 36 -4.84 7.11 1.95
C LEU A 36 -4.47 8.40 1.20
N GLU A 37 -5.39 9.35 1.00
CA GLU A 37 -5.16 10.59 0.22
C GLU A 37 -4.02 11.47 0.75
N MET A 38 -3.62 11.31 2.01
CA MET A 38 -2.45 11.94 2.60
C MET A 38 -1.12 11.40 2.07
N HIS A 39 -1.15 10.31 1.30
CA HIS A 39 -0.03 9.67 0.65
C HIS A 39 -0.07 9.85 -0.87
N GLU A 40 1.08 9.67 -1.51
CA GLU A 40 1.14 9.56 -2.97
C GLU A 40 0.74 8.14 -3.37
N VAL A 41 -0.54 7.92 -3.67
CA VAL A 41 -1.07 6.59 -4.01
C VAL A 41 -1.13 6.41 -5.52
N TRP A 42 -0.67 5.26 -6.00
CA TRP A 42 -0.84 4.82 -7.38
C TRP A 42 -1.44 3.41 -7.42
N TYR A 43 -2.29 3.16 -8.41
CA TYR A 43 -2.81 1.84 -8.74
C TYR A 43 -3.14 1.79 -10.24
N ASP A 44 -3.12 0.59 -10.83
CA ASP A 44 -3.50 0.39 -12.23
C ASP A 44 -5.04 0.39 -12.35
N PRO A 45 -5.66 1.31 -13.11
CA PRO A 45 -7.11 1.33 -13.30
C PRO A 45 -7.68 0.04 -13.89
N ASN A 46 -6.87 -0.72 -14.64
CA ASN A 46 -7.29 -1.98 -15.27
C ASN A 46 -7.15 -3.20 -14.34
N GLY A 47 -6.51 -3.03 -13.17
CA GLY A 47 -6.18 -4.13 -12.26
C GLY A 47 -5.26 -5.20 -12.89
N ALA A 48 -4.97 -6.24 -12.12
CA ALA A 48 -4.05 -7.30 -12.55
C ALA A 48 -4.63 -8.31 -13.58
N ASP A 49 -5.88 -8.15 -14.01
CA ASP A 49 -6.44 -8.94 -15.13
C ASP A 49 -5.80 -8.56 -16.47
N TYR A 50 -5.34 -7.31 -16.59
CA TYR A 50 -4.60 -6.80 -17.74
C TYR A 50 -3.20 -6.37 -17.28
N PRO A 51 -2.27 -7.33 -17.08
CA PRO A 51 -0.99 -7.02 -16.48
C PRO A 51 -0.21 -6.02 -17.32
N MET A 52 0.27 -4.96 -16.66
CA MET A 52 1.17 -3.99 -17.26
C MET A 52 2.47 -4.65 -17.76
N GLN A 53 3.15 -3.95 -18.66
CA GLN A 53 4.45 -4.40 -19.16
C GLN A 53 5.47 -4.51 -18.02
N TRP A 54 6.40 -5.45 -18.14
CA TRP A 54 7.42 -5.72 -17.13
C TRP A 54 8.21 -4.46 -16.72
N SER A 55 8.62 -3.66 -17.69
CA SER A 55 9.34 -2.40 -17.45
C SER A 55 8.52 -1.40 -16.64
N GLU A 56 7.22 -1.32 -16.89
CA GLU A 56 6.32 -0.45 -16.14
C GLU A 56 6.16 -0.92 -14.69
N LEU A 57 5.93 -2.22 -14.46
CA LEU A 57 5.87 -2.79 -13.12
C LEU A 57 7.15 -2.48 -12.32
N GLN A 58 8.32 -2.68 -12.94
CA GLN A 58 9.60 -2.36 -12.32
C GLN A 58 9.73 -0.86 -11.98
N GLN A 59 9.30 0.03 -12.88
CA GLN A 59 9.29 1.47 -12.62
C GLN A 59 8.38 1.82 -11.44
N ARG A 60 7.17 1.26 -11.37
CA ARG A 60 6.22 1.50 -10.28
C ARG A 60 6.73 1.00 -8.93
N LEU A 61 7.31 -0.20 -8.90
CA LEU A 61 7.93 -0.75 -7.69
C LEU A 61 9.20 0.00 -7.28
N THR A 62 9.95 0.55 -8.24
CA THR A 62 11.08 1.44 -7.93
C THR A 62 10.60 2.74 -7.30
N TRP A 63 9.53 3.32 -7.85
CA TRP A 63 8.94 4.57 -7.38
C TRP A 63 8.32 4.47 -5.99
N CYS A 64 7.60 3.39 -5.67
CA CYS A 64 6.90 3.30 -4.38
C CYS A 64 7.86 3.02 -3.20
N ASP A 65 7.47 3.48 -2.02
CA ASP A 65 8.11 3.14 -0.74
C ASP A 65 7.44 1.90 -0.11
N GLY A 66 6.16 1.67 -0.42
CA GLY A 66 5.41 0.50 0.04
C GLY A 66 4.40 -0.04 -0.98
N LEU A 67 4.09 -1.33 -0.83
CA LEU A 67 3.09 -2.08 -1.58
C LEU A 67 1.91 -2.39 -0.66
N VAL A 68 0.74 -1.87 -0.98
CA VAL A 68 -0.53 -2.31 -0.39
C VAL A 68 -1.04 -3.47 -1.22
N TYR A 69 -1.01 -4.68 -0.67
CA TYR A 69 -1.39 -5.89 -1.40
C TYR A 69 -2.80 -6.33 -1.01
N LEU A 70 -3.77 -6.11 -1.90
CA LEU A 70 -5.15 -6.53 -1.67
C LEU A 70 -5.27 -8.04 -1.93
N MET A 71 -5.51 -8.79 -0.86
CA MET A 71 -5.64 -10.23 -0.87
C MET A 71 -7.11 -10.63 -0.96
N SER A 72 -7.47 -11.07 -2.16
CA SER A 72 -8.66 -11.86 -2.49
C SER A 72 -8.21 -13.24 -3.00
N PRO A 73 -9.06 -14.28 -3.05
CA PRO A 73 -8.70 -15.55 -3.67
C PRO A 73 -8.19 -15.37 -5.11
N GLU A 74 -8.74 -14.43 -5.87
CA GLU A 74 -8.28 -14.14 -7.23
C GLU A 74 -6.86 -13.53 -7.22
N ALA A 75 -6.60 -12.55 -6.34
CA ALA A 75 -5.30 -11.86 -6.28
C ALA A 75 -4.17 -12.77 -5.78
N VAL A 76 -4.44 -13.65 -4.82
CA VAL A 76 -3.41 -14.57 -4.28
C VAL A 76 -3.07 -15.71 -5.23
N HIS A 77 -3.94 -16.04 -6.19
CA HIS A 77 -3.66 -17.03 -7.24
C HIS A 77 -3.20 -16.40 -8.56
N SER A 78 -3.30 -15.07 -8.72
CA SER A 78 -2.86 -14.37 -9.92
C SER A 78 -1.33 -14.30 -10.01
N ALA A 79 -0.79 -14.79 -11.13
CA ALA A 79 0.65 -14.74 -11.40
C ALA A 79 1.18 -13.29 -11.40
N ALA A 80 0.43 -12.35 -11.97
CA ALA A 80 0.80 -10.93 -12.00
C ALA A 80 0.89 -10.33 -10.60
N CYS A 81 -0.10 -10.62 -9.75
CA CYS A 81 -0.11 -10.15 -8.36
C CYS A 81 1.03 -10.77 -7.53
N GLN A 82 1.27 -12.08 -7.67
CA GLN A 82 2.37 -12.76 -6.99
C GLN A 82 3.73 -12.23 -7.43
N GLN A 83 3.88 -11.92 -8.72
CA GLN A 83 5.10 -11.35 -9.28
C GLN A 83 5.38 -9.96 -8.73
N ALA A 84 4.37 -9.08 -8.65
CA ALA A 84 4.52 -7.77 -8.02
C ALA A 84 4.93 -7.89 -6.53
N LEU A 85 4.30 -8.81 -5.79
CA LEU A 85 4.64 -9.08 -4.39
C LEU A 85 6.10 -9.56 -4.25
N TYR A 86 6.51 -10.55 -5.04
CA TYR A 86 7.86 -11.10 -5.01
C TYR A 86 8.92 -10.02 -5.26
N ILE A 87 8.71 -9.17 -6.27
CA ILE A 87 9.64 -8.10 -6.60
C ILE A 87 9.69 -7.07 -5.46
N ALA A 88 8.54 -6.64 -4.94
CA ALA A 88 8.47 -5.71 -3.82
C ALA A 88 9.26 -6.23 -2.61
N GLN A 89 9.10 -7.51 -2.26
CA GLN A 89 9.86 -8.17 -1.19
C GLN A 89 11.36 -8.21 -1.50
N SER A 90 11.75 -8.54 -2.74
CA SER A 90 13.17 -8.57 -3.15
C SER A 90 13.84 -7.19 -3.10
N MET A 91 13.07 -6.13 -3.32
CA MET A 91 13.50 -4.73 -3.22
C MET A 91 13.38 -4.17 -1.80
N GLN A 92 13.04 -5.01 -0.82
CA GLN A 92 12.86 -4.63 0.58
C GLN A 92 11.86 -3.48 0.77
N LYS A 93 10.82 -3.43 -0.07
CA LYS A 93 9.72 -2.48 0.09
C LYS A 93 8.88 -2.87 1.32
N HIS A 94 8.25 -1.88 1.95
CA HIS A 94 7.21 -2.18 2.93
C HIS A 94 6.06 -2.90 2.23
N VAL A 95 5.60 -4.00 2.78
CA VAL A 95 4.43 -4.72 2.28
C VAL A 95 3.34 -4.64 3.34
N PHE A 96 2.17 -4.17 2.94
CA PHE A 96 0.97 -4.07 3.76
C PHE A 96 -0.06 -5.07 3.22
N PRO A 97 -0.14 -6.29 3.78
CA PRO A 97 -1.13 -7.27 3.37
C PRO A 97 -2.52 -6.87 3.85
N VAL A 98 -3.48 -6.76 2.93
CA VAL A 98 -4.85 -6.35 3.23
C VAL A 98 -5.81 -7.43 2.76
N VAL A 99 -6.44 -8.17 3.68
CA VAL A 99 -7.44 -9.20 3.35
C VAL A 99 -8.75 -8.52 2.99
N VAL A 100 -9.19 -8.62 1.73
CA VAL A 100 -10.42 -7.95 1.25
C VAL A 100 -11.59 -8.91 1.04
N LYS A 101 -11.34 -10.22 1.03
CA LYS A 101 -12.39 -11.26 0.98
C LYS A 101 -12.17 -12.32 2.05
N PRO A 102 -13.24 -12.88 2.65
CA PRO A 102 -13.12 -13.90 3.68
C PRO A 102 -12.51 -15.18 3.12
N HIS A 103 -11.88 -15.97 3.98
CA HIS A 103 -11.24 -17.25 3.63
C HIS A 103 -10.13 -17.15 2.56
N THR A 104 -9.57 -15.95 2.33
CA THR A 104 -8.44 -15.78 1.43
C THR A 104 -7.19 -16.46 2.04
N PRO A 105 -6.51 -17.36 1.33
CA PRO A 105 -5.29 -17.98 1.83
C PRO A 105 -4.17 -16.95 1.89
N ILE A 106 -3.45 -16.93 3.00
CA ILE A 106 -2.34 -16.01 3.23
C ILE A 106 -1.06 -16.64 2.65
N PRO A 107 -0.38 -15.98 1.70
CA PRO A 107 0.91 -16.45 1.21
C PRO A 107 1.92 -16.66 2.35
N SER A 108 2.73 -17.72 2.28
CA SER A 108 3.69 -18.06 3.34
C SER A 108 4.65 -16.90 3.67
N SER A 109 5.06 -16.13 2.67
CA SER A 109 5.94 -14.96 2.86
C SER A 109 5.30 -13.80 3.63
N LEU A 110 3.97 -13.83 3.83
CA LEU A 110 3.21 -12.80 4.53
C LEU A 110 2.71 -13.25 5.90
N GLN A 111 2.91 -14.51 6.30
CA GLN A 111 2.42 -15.04 7.59
C GLN A 111 3.05 -14.35 8.81
N HIS A 112 4.25 -13.79 8.65
CA HIS A 112 4.97 -13.07 9.70
C HIS A 112 4.72 -11.56 9.68
N ILE A 113 3.93 -11.07 8.73
CA ILE A 113 3.59 -9.65 8.58
C ILE A 113 2.19 -9.43 9.13
N GLU A 114 2.01 -8.34 9.88
CA GLU A 114 0.69 -7.94 10.38
C GLU A 114 -0.26 -7.67 9.20
N GLN A 115 -1.43 -8.32 9.22
CA GLN A 115 -2.43 -8.22 8.18
C GLN A 115 -3.55 -7.29 8.61
N VAL A 116 -4.01 -6.45 7.69
CA VAL A 116 -5.21 -5.63 7.88
C VAL A 116 -6.39 -6.40 7.32
N ASN A 117 -7.45 -6.58 8.11
CA ASN A 117 -8.63 -7.33 7.70
C ASN A 117 -9.80 -6.40 7.32
N LEU A 118 -10.10 -6.34 6.02
CA LEU A 118 -11.22 -5.62 5.41
C LEU A 118 -12.27 -6.60 4.82
N SER A 119 -12.22 -7.89 5.15
CA SER A 119 -13.08 -8.91 4.56
C SER A 119 -14.57 -8.74 4.88
N ASN A 120 -14.87 -8.00 5.95
CA ASN A 120 -16.24 -7.68 6.38
C ASN A 120 -16.68 -6.28 5.90
N GLY A 121 -15.93 -5.68 4.98
CA GLY A 121 -16.14 -4.33 4.47
C GLY A 121 -15.08 -3.34 4.95
N VAL A 122 -15.07 -2.16 4.30
CA VAL A 122 -14.16 -1.06 4.63
C VAL A 122 -14.75 -0.25 5.79
N THR A 123 -14.65 -0.78 7.01
CA THR A 123 -15.14 -0.10 8.22
C THR A 123 -14.14 0.92 8.74
N ALA A 124 -14.58 1.82 9.63
CA ALA A 124 -13.71 2.83 10.23
C ALA A 124 -12.54 2.20 11.01
N GLU A 125 -12.81 1.11 11.73
CA GLU A 125 -11.81 0.37 12.52
C GLU A 125 -10.76 -0.27 11.60
N ALA A 126 -11.20 -0.86 10.49
CA ALA A 126 -10.33 -1.50 9.52
C ALA A 126 -9.43 -0.47 8.80
N VAL A 127 -9.98 0.68 8.43
CA VAL A 127 -9.21 1.80 7.86
C VAL A 127 -8.24 2.39 8.88
N GLN A 128 -8.68 2.57 10.14
CA GLN A 128 -7.79 3.03 11.21
C GLN A 128 -6.62 2.05 11.41
N HIS A 129 -6.87 0.75 11.35
CA HIS A 129 -5.83 -0.26 11.44
C HIS A 129 -4.83 -0.14 10.27
N LEU A 130 -5.32 0.03 9.03
CA LEU A 130 -4.48 0.28 7.86
C LEU A 130 -3.58 1.52 8.04
N LEU A 131 -4.16 2.63 8.46
CA LEU A 131 -3.42 3.87 8.72
C LEU A 131 -2.35 3.68 9.79
N ASN A 132 -2.67 2.94 10.86
CA ASN A 132 -1.72 2.67 11.95
C ASN A 132 -0.52 1.83 11.49
N VAL A 133 -0.72 0.81 10.64
CA VAL A 133 0.41 -0.01 10.16
C VAL A 133 1.29 0.76 9.19
N ILE A 134 0.71 1.62 8.34
CA ILE A 134 1.46 2.52 7.44
C ILE A 134 2.25 3.54 8.25
N PHE A 135 1.63 4.18 9.24
CA PHE A 135 2.29 5.15 10.11
C PHE A 135 3.47 4.52 10.89
N GLN A 136 3.36 3.26 11.31
CA GLN A 136 4.48 2.57 11.94
C GLN A 136 5.66 2.37 10.96
N ALA A 137 5.37 2.00 9.72
CA ALA A 137 6.39 1.85 8.68
C ALA A 137 7.09 3.18 8.34
N GLU A 138 6.36 4.30 8.35
CA GLU A 138 6.93 5.64 8.18
C GLU A 138 7.99 5.98 9.22
N ARG A 139 7.81 5.53 10.47
CA ARG A 139 8.73 5.82 11.58
C ARG A 139 10.02 5.03 11.50
N VAL A 140 9.96 3.82 10.92
CA VAL A 140 11.13 2.96 10.71
C VAL A 140 11.90 3.39 9.45
N SER A 141 11.21 4.04 8.50
CA SER A 141 11.83 4.55 7.28
C SER A 141 12.57 5.86 7.54
N SER A 142 13.90 5.84 7.42
CA SER A 142 14.67 7.10 7.40
C SER A 142 14.25 7.95 6.20
N PRO A 143 14.16 9.28 6.29
CA PRO A 143 13.79 10.13 5.15
C PRO A 143 14.76 9.88 4.00
N ASN A 144 14.24 9.45 2.84
CA ASN A 144 15.04 9.20 1.64
C ASN A 144 15.65 10.53 1.15
N PRO A 145 16.99 10.71 1.18
CA PRO A 145 17.63 11.96 0.80
C PRO A 145 17.53 12.27 -0.70
N ASN A 146 17.14 11.30 -1.54
CA ASN A 146 16.88 11.49 -2.98
C ASN A 146 15.40 11.81 -3.29
N ARG A 147 14.61 12.28 -2.32
CA ARG A 147 13.26 12.80 -2.55
C ARG A 147 13.35 14.17 -3.25
N THR A 148 13.77 14.19 -4.51
CA THR A 148 13.62 15.38 -5.35
C THR A 148 12.12 15.51 -5.64
N LEU A 149 11.50 16.54 -5.06
CA LEU A 149 10.18 16.98 -5.49
C LEU A 149 10.27 17.29 -6.98
N VAL A 150 9.75 16.41 -7.84
CA VAL A 150 9.54 16.75 -9.24
C VAL A 150 8.45 17.82 -9.28
N PRO A 151 8.73 19.04 -9.77
CA PRO A 151 7.70 20.04 -9.91
C PRO A 151 6.66 19.55 -10.92
N HIS A 152 5.37 19.62 -10.55
CA HIS A 152 4.25 19.49 -11.48
C HIS A 152 4.20 20.68 -12.44
#